data_AF-A0A1E7FF39-F1
#
_entry.id   AF-A0A1E7FF39-F1
#
_cell.length_a   1.000
_cell.length_b   1.000
_cell.length_c   1.000
_cell.angle_alpha   90.00
_cell.angle_beta   90.00
_cell.angle_gamma   90.00
#
_symmetry.space_group_name_H-M   'P 1'
#
loop_
_entity.id
_entity.type
_entity.pdbx_description
1 polymer ?
#
loop_
_entity_poly.entity_id
_entity_poly.type
_entity_poly.pdbx_seq_one_letter_code
_entity_poly.pdbx_strand_id
1 'polypeptide(L)'
;MVEQAEEFGTHNKLYKTMHQKPLRSVIPKKFPYFYIDWGNIATSNSTGYAQIIESSSFSYDFGLDTLAGMMDLDPIRFKRKSKFSNDLEKKLISEFTSKWKPFDWTQQIEDY
;
A
#
# COMPACT_ATOMS: atom_id res chain seq x y z
N MET A 1 12.38 -2.75 -16.41
CA MET A 1 11.85 -3.59 -15.32
C MET A 1 10.37 -3.89 -15.61
N VAL A 2 10.15 -4.67 -16.67
CA VAL A 2 8.85 -5.22 -17.09
C VAL A 2 9.16 -6.67 -17.45
N GLU A 3 9.60 -7.45 -16.46
CA GLU A 3 10.01 -8.84 -16.68
C GLU A 3 9.48 -9.74 -15.55
N GLN A 4 8.16 -9.71 -15.35
CA GLN A 4 7.41 -10.79 -14.69
C GLN A 4 6.00 -10.98 -15.27
N ALA A 5 5.70 -10.38 -16.42
CA ALA A 5 4.41 -10.58 -17.10
C ALA A 5 4.56 -11.61 -18.22
N GLU A 6 5.04 -12.81 -17.90
CA GLU A 6 4.98 -13.94 -18.82
C GLU A 6 3.52 -14.38 -18.98
N GLU A 7 3.04 -14.18 -20.22
CA GLU A 7 2.16 -15.05 -20.99
C GLU A 7 0.80 -15.48 -20.38
N PHE A 8 -0.29 -15.02 -21.02
CA PHE A 8 -1.70 -15.48 -20.92
C PHE A 8 -2.63 -14.89 -19.83
N GLY A 9 -2.39 -13.67 -19.34
CA GLY A 9 -3.41 -12.89 -18.61
C GLY A 9 -4.06 -11.83 -19.49
N THR A 10 -5.36 -11.93 -19.80
CA THR A 10 -6.10 -10.99 -20.67
C THR A 10 -6.18 -9.56 -20.09
N HIS A 11 -5.71 -9.33 -18.86
CA HIS A 11 -5.79 -8.06 -18.15
C HIS A 11 -4.49 -7.60 -17.49
N ASN A 12 -3.34 -7.66 -18.18
CA ASN A 12 -2.08 -7.02 -17.76
C ASN A 12 -2.09 -5.47 -17.82
N LYS A 13 -3.27 -4.85 -17.76
CA LYS A 13 -3.43 -3.41 -17.93
C LYS A 13 -3.11 -2.69 -16.62
N LEU A 14 -2.06 -1.88 -16.65
CA LEU A 14 -1.79 -0.90 -15.60
C LEU A 14 -2.72 0.31 -15.80
N TYR A 15 -3.56 0.58 -14.83
CA TYR A 15 -4.49 1.70 -14.88
C TYR A 15 -3.95 2.89 -14.09
N LYS A 16 -3.88 4.05 -14.74
CA LYS A 16 -3.53 5.30 -14.06
C LYS A 16 -4.76 5.87 -13.31
N THR A 17 -4.56 6.24 -12.05
CA THR A 17 -5.53 6.98 -11.23
C THR A 17 -5.09 8.42 -11.06
N MET A 18 -6.07 9.30 -10.90
CA MET A 18 -5.89 10.73 -10.62
C MET A 18 -7.11 11.27 -9.87
N HIS A 19 -7.05 12.48 -9.33
CA HIS A 19 -8.18 13.07 -8.60
C HIS A 19 -9.51 13.02 -9.40
N GLN A 20 -9.48 13.34 -10.70
CA GLN A 20 -10.66 13.29 -11.58
C GLN A 20 -11.08 11.87 -11.99
N LYS A 21 -10.20 10.87 -11.79
CA LYS A 21 -10.43 9.47 -12.14
C LYS A 21 -9.93 8.58 -10.99
N PRO A 22 -10.67 8.54 -9.87
CA PRO A 22 -10.24 7.86 -8.65
C PRO A 22 -10.28 6.34 -8.82
N LEU A 23 -9.57 5.60 -7.97
CA LEU A 23 -9.51 4.13 -7.97
C LEU A 23 -10.88 3.46 -8.18
N ARG A 24 -11.92 3.93 -7.47
CA ARG A 24 -13.29 3.41 -7.55
C ARG A 24 -13.96 3.50 -8.93
N SER A 25 -13.50 4.40 -9.80
CA SER A 25 -14.01 4.53 -11.18
C SER A 25 -13.19 3.72 -12.18
N VAL A 26 -12.03 3.23 -11.78
CA VAL A 26 -11.07 2.55 -12.62
C VAL A 26 -11.17 1.04 -12.48
N ILE A 27 -11.35 0.57 -11.24
CA ILE A 27 -11.41 -0.86 -10.94
C ILE A 27 -12.87 -1.30 -10.74
N PRO A 28 -13.34 -2.33 -11.47
CA PRO A 28 -14.68 -2.87 -11.27
C PRO A 28 -14.88 -3.40 -9.85
N LYS A 29 -16.13 -3.36 -9.37
CA LYS A 29 -16.47 -3.90 -8.05
C LYS A 29 -16.17 -5.41 -8.01
N LYS A 30 -15.71 -5.89 -6.84
CA LYS A 30 -15.44 -7.30 -6.52
C LYS A 30 -14.26 -7.94 -7.26
N PHE A 31 -13.35 -7.16 -7.84
CA PHE A 31 -12.09 -7.67 -8.37
C PHE A 31 -10.95 -7.46 -7.37
N PRO A 32 -10.02 -8.41 -7.20
CA PRO A 32 -8.79 -8.18 -6.47
C PRO A 32 -7.86 -7.27 -7.29
N TYR A 33 -7.15 -6.37 -6.62
CA TYR A 33 -6.24 -5.42 -7.27
C TYR A 33 -5.11 -5.01 -6.34
N PHE A 34 -3.99 -4.59 -6.94
CA PHE A 34 -2.90 -3.88 -6.28
C PHE A 34 -3.00 -2.39 -6.64
N TYR A 35 -2.85 -1.51 -5.65
CA TYR A 35 -2.94 -0.05 -5.84
C TYR A 35 -1.80 0.66 -5.14
N ILE A 36 -1.19 1.63 -5.84
CA ILE A 36 -0.18 2.54 -5.32
C ILE A 36 -0.58 3.97 -5.66
N ASP A 37 -0.36 4.88 -4.73
CA ASP A 37 -0.68 6.30 -4.87
C ASP A 37 0.45 7.13 -4.26
N TRP A 38 0.86 8.19 -4.94
CA TRP A 38 1.85 9.15 -4.45
C TRP A 38 1.18 10.43 -3.93
N GLY A 39 -0.09 10.33 -3.55
CA GLY A 39 -0.90 11.43 -3.05
C GLY A 39 -0.48 11.99 -1.71
N ASN A 40 -0.60 13.31 -1.58
CA ASN A 40 -0.89 13.99 -0.32
C ASN A 40 -2.38 14.38 -0.36
N ILE A 41 -3.13 14.08 0.70
CA ILE A 41 -4.56 14.47 0.85
C ILE A 41 -4.79 15.96 0.53
N ALA A 42 -3.80 16.81 0.77
CA ALA A 42 -3.87 18.25 0.55
C ALA A 42 -3.60 18.72 -0.90
N THR A 43 -3.22 17.84 -1.84
CA THR A 43 -2.81 18.27 -3.19
C THR A 43 -3.71 17.66 -4.26
N SER A 44 -4.25 18.51 -5.14
CA SER A 44 -5.12 18.13 -6.26
C SER A 44 -4.46 17.27 -7.35
N ASN A 45 -3.13 17.07 -7.26
CA ASN A 45 -2.33 16.34 -8.24
C ASN A 45 -1.94 14.93 -7.78
N SER A 46 -2.75 14.29 -6.92
CA SER A 46 -2.57 12.87 -6.58
C SER A 46 -2.62 12.04 -7.86
N THR A 47 -1.58 11.25 -8.09
CA THR A 47 -1.51 10.28 -9.18
C THR A 47 -1.13 8.94 -8.62
N GLY A 48 -1.76 7.88 -9.11
CA GLY A 48 -1.48 6.52 -8.71
C GLY A 48 -1.60 5.54 -9.86
N TYR A 49 -1.35 4.27 -9.56
CA TYR A 49 -1.54 3.16 -10.48
C TYR A 49 -2.26 2.01 -9.79
N ALA A 50 -3.17 1.38 -10.53
CA ALA A 50 -3.87 0.18 -10.11
C ALA A 50 -3.66 -0.93 -11.13
N GLN A 51 -3.51 -2.16 -10.66
CA GLN A 51 -3.44 -3.36 -11.49
C GLN A 51 -4.41 -4.40 -10.94
N ILE A 52 -5.25 -4.97 -11.80
CA ILE A 52 -6.13 -6.08 -11.44
C ILE A 52 -5.28 -7.34 -11.27
N ILE A 53 -5.53 -8.09 -10.21
CA ILE A 53 -4.85 -9.35 -9.93
C ILE A 53 -5.80 -10.48 -10.31
N GLU A 54 -5.36 -11.36 -11.21
CA GLU A 54 -6.17 -12.49 -11.68
C GLU A 54 -5.57 -13.83 -11.29
N SER A 55 -4.25 -13.87 -11.13
CA SER A 55 -3.51 -15.07 -10.78
C SER A 55 -3.28 -15.15 -9.27
N SER A 56 -3.39 -16.37 -8.75
CA SER A 56 -2.97 -16.73 -7.39
C SER A 56 -1.44 -16.66 -7.21
N SER A 57 -0.66 -16.52 -8.29
CA SER A 57 0.79 -16.36 -8.24
C SER A 57 1.24 -14.96 -7.81
N PHE A 58 0.34 -13.98 -7.74
CA PHE A 58 0.70 -12.64 -7.30
C PHE A 58 1.14 -12.65 -5.83
N SER A 59 2.38 -12.21 -5.57
CA SER A 59 2.93 -12.19 -4.22
C SER A 59 2.15 -11.22 -3.33
N TYR A 60 1.69 -11.71 -2.18
CA TYR A 60 1.08 -10.87 -1.14
C TYR A 60 2.01 -9.74 -0.69
N ASP A 61 3.32 -9.97 -0.73
CA ASP A 61 4.34 -9.04 -0.24
C ASP A 61 4.89 -8.11 -1.32
N PHE A 62 4.34 -8.14 -2.54
CA PHE A 62 4.89 -7.43 -3.69
C PHE A 62 5.23 -5.96 -3.38
N GLY A 63 4.30 -5.22 -2.74
CA GLY A 63 4.53 -3.82 -2.39
C GLY A 63 5.65 -3.63 -1.37
N LEU A 64 5.69 -4.47 -0.34
CA LEU A 64 6.70 -4.41 0.72
C LEU A 64 8.10 -4.78 0.21
N ASP A 65 8.20 -5.84 -0.61
CA ASP A 65 9.46 -6.28 -1.19
C ASP A 65 9.99 -5.26 -2.22
N THR A 66 9.09 -4.58 -2.95
CA THR A 66 9.48 -3.47 -3.85
C THR A 66 10.05 -2.30 -3.05
N LEU A 67 9.39 -1.89 -1.97
CA LEU A 67 9.90 -0.83 -1.09
C LEU A 67 11.24 -1.21 -0.42
N ALA A 68 11.37 -2.46 0.04
CA ALA A 68 12.61 -2.97 0.60
C ALA A 68 13.75 -2.90 -0.43
N GLY A 69 13.51 -3.35 -1.65
CA GLY A 69 14.49 -3.24 -2.75
C GLY A 69 14.84 -1.79 -3.09
N MET A 70 13.88 -0.85 -3.04
CA MET A 70 14.14 0.59 -3.24
C MET A 70 14.99 1.21 -2.11
N MET A 71 15.00 0.60 -0.93
CA MET A 71 15.76 1.05 0.25
C MET A 71 17.04 0.24 0.49
N ASP A 72 17.44 -0.62 -0.47
CA ASP A 72 18.55 -1.57 -0.32
C ASP A 72 18.44 -2.48 0.92
N LEU A 73 17.21 -2.87 1.27
CA LEU A 73 16.90 -3.78 2.37
C LEU A 73 16.52 -5.17 1.85
N ASP A 74 16.78 -6.19 2.66
CA ASP A 74 16.32 -7.55 2.35
C ASP A 74 14.77 -7.63 2.28
N PRO A 75 14.23 -8.44 1.36
CA PRO A 75 12.81 -8.75 1.26
C PRO A 75 12.18 -9.15 2.60
N ILE A 76 10.98 -8.64 2.88
CA ILE A 76 10.31 -8.82 4.18
C ILE A 76 10.00 -10.29 4.45
N ARG A 77 9.73 -11.07 3.39
CA ARG A 77 9.54 -12.52 3.48
C ARG A 77 10.69 -13.26 4.19
N PHE A 78 11.92 -12.75 4.12
CA PHE A 78 13.07 -13.33 4.81
C PHE A 78 13.09 -13.04 6.31
N LYS A 79 12.41 -11.97 6.74
CA LYS A 79 12.36 -11.50 8.14
C LYS A 79 11.09 -11.95 8.89
N ARG A 80 10.12 -12.57 8.20
CA ARG A 80 8.79 -12.94 8.75
C ARG A 80 8.81 -13.87 9.97
N LYS A 81 9.93 -14.56 10.24
CA LYS A 81 10.08 -15.44 11.42
C LYS A 81 10.40 -14.68 12.72
N SER A 82 10.83 -13.42 12.64
CA SER A 82 11.13 -12.61 13.82
C SER A 82 9.85 -11.93 14.32
N LYS A 83 9.14 -12.57 15.27
CA LYS A 83 8.06 -11.91 15.98
C LYS A 83 8.64 -10.84 16.91
N PHE A 84 8.09 -9.63 16.87
CA PHE A 84 8.36 -8.64 17.90
C PHE A 84 7.87 -9.17 19.25
N SER A 85 8.57 -8.86 20.34
CA SER A 85 8.03 -9.10 21.67
C SER A 85 6.87 -8.14 21.92
N ASN A 86 5.87 -8.58 22.70
CA ASN A 86 4.71 -7.76 23.04
C ASN A 86 5.12 -6.42 23.68
N ASP A 87 6.20 -6.40 24.47
CA ASP A 87 6.68 -5.18 25.13
C ASP A 87 7.30 -4.19 24.15
N LEU A 88 8.04 -4.69 23.15
CA LEU A 88 8.61 -3.86 22.10
C LEU A 88 7.52 -3.28 21.20
N GLU A 89 6.51 -4.08 20.85
CA GLU A 89 5.34 -3.63 20.10
C GLU A 89 4.60 -2.50 20.83
N LYS A 90 4.28 -2.68 22.13
CA LYS A 90 3.66 -1.63 22.95
C LYS A 90 4.47 -0.34 22.98
N LYS A 91 5.80 -0.45 23.07
CA LYS A 91 6.69 0.71 23.06
C LYS A 91 6.65 1.45 21.71
N LEU A 92 6.72 0.73 20.59
CA LEU A 92 6.65 1.31 19.25
C LEU A 92 5.31 1.99 19.00
N ILE A 93 4.21 1.36 19.42
CA ILE A 93 2.87 1.96 19.35
C ILE A 93 2.82 3.25 20.16
N SER A 94 3.26 3.23 21.42
CA SER A 94 3.25 4.42 22.30
C SER A 94 4.06 5.59 21.73
N GLU A 95 5.23 5.30 21.16
CA GLU A 95 6.09 6.28 20.51
C GLU A 95 5.42 6.88 19.27
N PHE A 96 4.86 6.03 18.40
CA PHE A 96 4.14 6.47 17.21
C PHE A 96 2.93 7.33 17.58
N THR A 97 2.09 6.88 18.51
CA THR A 97 0.91 7.63 18.96
C THR A 97 1.30 9.01 19.47
N SER A 98 2.37 9.12 20.27
CA SER A 98 2.83 10.41 20.78
C SER A 98 3.27 11.37 19.67
N LYS A 99 3.88 10.84 18.61
CA LYS A 99 4.29 11.62 17.41
C LYS A 99 3.10 12.00 16.53
N TRP A 100 2.08 11.13 16.45
CA TRP A 100 0.90 11.33 15.61
C TRP A 100 -0.12 12.31 16.21
N LYS A 101 -0.20 12.41 17.54
CA LYS A 101 -1.16 13.27 18.27
C LYS A 101 -1.42 14.66 17.66
N PRO A 102 -0.42 15.45 17.23
CA PRO A 102 -0.66 16.78 16.67
C PRO A 102 -1.41 16.81 15.33
N PHE A 103 -1.47 15.69 14.61
CA PHE A 103 -2.10 15.55 13.29
C PHE A 103 -3.42 14.78 13.35
N ASP A 104 -3.82 14.36 14.55
CA ASP A 104 -4.92 13.45 14.76
C ASP A 104 -6.25 14.20 14.86
N TRP A 105 -6.91 14.37 13.72
CA TRP A 105 -8.18 15.08 13.62
C TRP A 105 -9.35 14.36 14.31
N THR A 106 -9.23 13.06 14.63
CA THR A 106 -10.34 12.31 15.26
C THR A 106 -10.56 12.71 16.72
N GLN A 107 -9.59 13.33 17.38
CA GLN A 107 -9.75 13.88 18.73
C GLN A 107 -10.87 14.92 18.78
N GLN A 108 -11.08 15.66 17.68
CA GLN A 108 -12.14 16.66 17.59
C GLN A 108 -13.55 16.08 17.43
N ILE A 109 -13.66 14.76 17.17
CA ILE A 109 -14.95 14.07 17.02
C ILE A 109 -15.40 13.50 18.37
N GLU A 110 -14.48 13.12 19.25
CA GLU A 110 -14.77 12.52 20.56
C GLU A 110 -15.30 13.54 21.59
N ASP A 111 -15.11 14.84 21.35
CA ASP A 111 -15.58 15.94 22.20
C ASP A 111 -17.07 16.34 21.94
N TYR A 112 -17.78 15.62 21.06
CA TYR A 112 -19.20 15.82 20.72
C TYR A 112 -20.08 14.66 21.20
#